data_AF-A0A0A8YZD0-F1
#
_entry.id   AF-A0A0A8YZD0-F1
#
_cell.length_a   1.000
_cell.length_b   1.000
_cell.length_c   1.000
_cell.angle_alpha   90.00
_cell.angle_beta   90.00
_cell.angle_gamma   90.00
#
_symmetry.space_group_name_H-M   'P 1'
#
loop_
_entity.id
_entity.type
_entity.pdbx_description
1 polymer ?
#
loop_
_entity_poly.entity_id
_entity_poly.type
_entity_poly.pdbx_seq_one_letter_code
_entity_poly.pdbx_strand_id
1 'polypeptide(L)'
;MKVRRHIRDEIGDAKFSILVDETCDVAKREQMALVFRFVDKYGILQERFFDLIHVKNTKALTLKGELSHVLSSHSFDIQNLRGQGYDGASNMRGELNGLQALFLKECPYAYYVHCYAHRLQLALVAAAKDVVAVSQFFQNLLFIVNTVDSSAKRHDELHDAQMVEIARLLAIDELEMGQGANQICSLKRPGETRWGSHLGSISSLMHM
;
A
#
# COMPACT_ATOMS: atom_id res chain seq x y z
N MET A 1 8.03 11.14 20.73
CA MET A 1 8.19 10.28 21.93
C MET A 1 6.94 10.15 22.81
N LYS A 2 6.16 11.21 23.09
CA LYS A 2 4.97 11.10 23.97
C LYS A 2 3.92 10.07 23.50
N VAL A 3 3.65 10.02 22.18
CA VAL A 3 2.64 9.12 21.61
C VAL A 3 3.02 7.64 21.71
N ARG A 4 4.25 7.27 21.32
CA ARG A 4 4.70 5.86 21.41
C ARG A 4 4.70 5.32 22.83
N ARG A 5 5.12 6.15 23.79
CA ARG A 5 5.05 5.80 25.22
C ARG A 5 3.60 5.60 25.65
N HIS A 6 2.70 6.52 25.28
CA HIS A 6 1.28 6.38 25.56
C HIS A 6 0.69 5.09 24.97
N ILE A 7 1.01 4.74 23.72
CA ILE A 7 0.58 3.48 23.11
C ILE A 7 1.15 2.27 23.86
N ARG A 8 2.44 2.31 24.25
CA ARG A 8 3.06 1.25 25.05
C ARG A 8 2.36 1.08 26.41
N ASP A 9 2.02 2.17 27.07
CA ASP A 9 1.31 2.17 28.35
C ASP A 9 -0.14 1.69 28.19
N GLU A 10 -0.80 2.04 27.06
CA GLU A 10 -2.15 1.61 26.71
C GLU A 10 -2.22 0.09 26.50
N ILE A 11 -1.22 -0.49 25.81
CA ILE A 11 -1.12 -1.92 25.56
C ILE A 11 -0.70 -2.68 26.83
N GLY A 12 0.23 -2.14 27.63
CA GLY A 12 0.77 -2.84 28.79
C GLY A 12 1.32 -4.22 28.41
N ASP A 13 1.04 -5.23 29.22
CA ASP A 13 1.42 -6.62 28.91
C ASP A 13 0.27 -7.42 28.28
N ALA A 14 -0.73 -6.71 27.74
CA ALA A 14 -1.82 -7.34 27.03
C ALA A 14 -1.32 -8.03 25.76
N LYS A 15 -2.14 -8.96 25.27
CA LYS A 15 -1.89 -9.62 23.99
C LYS A 15 -2.20 -8.66 22.84
N PHE A 16 -1.37 -8.67 21.81
CA PHE A 16 -1.50 -7.77 20.68
C PHE A 16 -1.23 -8.49 19.35
N SER A 17 -1.64 -7.85 18.27
CA SER A 17 -1.29 -8.21 16.90
C SER A 17 -0.59 -7.03 16.24
N ILE A 18 0.19 -7.31 15.21
CA ILE A 18 0.82 -6.28 14.38
C ILE A 18 0.25 -6.31 12.97
N LEU A 19 0.03 -5.12 12.40
CA LEU A 19 -0.20 -4.95 10.98
C LEU A 19 1.02 -4.24 10.41
N VAL A 20 1.57 -4.80 9.35
CA VAL A 20 2.80 -4.28 8.74
C VAL A 20 2.61 -4.19 7.24
N ASP A 21 2.99 -3.05 6.69
CA ASP A 21 2.96 -2.79 5.26
C ASP A 21 4.25 -2.13 4.80
N GLU A 22 4.70 -2.48 3.59
CA GLU A 22 5.93 -1.97 3.00
C GLU A 22 5.60 -0.85 2.01
N THR A 23 6.39 0.22 2.05
CA THR A 23 6.23 1.35 1.12
C THR A 23 7.57 1.96 0.77
N CYS A 24 7.59 2.81 -0.26
CA CYS A 24 8.77 3.50 -0.72
C CYS A 24 8.48 5.00 -0.74
N ASP A 25 9.36 5.81 -0.15
CA ASP A 25 9.17 7.26 -0.12
C ASP A 25 9.54 7.94 -1.47
N VAL A 26 9.34 9.26 -1.55
CA VAL A 26 9.65 10.06 -2.74
C VAL A 26 11.12 10.04 -3.14
N ALA A 27 12.02 9.74 -2.19
CA ALA A 27 13.45 9.58 -2.43
C ALA A 27 13.83 8.13 -2.76
N LYS A 28 12.83 7.26 -2.99
CA LYS A 28 12.98 5.83 -3.29
C LYS A 28 13.62 5.03 -2.15
N ARG A 29 13.41 5.44 -0.90
CA ARG A 29 13.85 4.69 0.27
C ARG A 29 12.74 3.79 0.77
N GLU A 30 13.07 2.53 0.98
CA GLU A 30 12.13 1.55 1.53
C GLU A 30 11.83 1.87 3.00
N GLN A 31 10.56 1.70 3.36
CA GLN A 31 10.02 1.95 4.68
C GLN A 31 8.97 0.89 5.01
N MET A 32 8.74 0.69 6.30
CA MET A 32 7.81 -0.29 6.83
C MET A 32 6.94 0.38 7.88
N ALA A 33 5.65 0.45 7.63
CA ALA A 33 4.67 0.96 8.58
C ALA A 33 4.34 -0.13 9.61
N LEU A 34 4.30 0.24 10.89
CA LEU A 34 3.91 -0.64 11.98
C LEU A 34 2.68 -0.09 12.70
N VAL A 35 1.63 -0.90 12.76
CA VAL A 35 0.41 -0.63 13.52
C VAL A 35 0.19 -1.75 14.53
N PHE A 36 -0.12 -1.40 15.77
CA PHE A 36 -0.59 -2.36 16.77
C PHE A 36 -2.11 -2.47 16.73
N ARG A 37 -2.62 -3.69 16.82
CA ARG A 37 -4.03 -4.00 17.03
C ARG A 37 -4.18 -4.81 18.33
N PHE A 38 -4.97 -4.33 19.26
CA PHE A 38 -5.15 -4.95 20.57
C PHE A 38 -6.52 -4.62 21.15
N VAL A 39 -6.89 -5.29 22.24
CA VAL A 39 -8.14 -5.01 22.96
C VAL A 39 -7.79 -4.20 24.20
N ASP A 40 -8.43 -3.05 24.37
CA ASP A 40 -8.20 -2.20 25.54
C ASP A 40 -8.87 -2.75 26.81
N LYS A 41 -8.67 -2.06 27.94
CA LYS A 41 -9.23 -2.44 29.24
C LYS A 41 -10.77 -2.43 29.29
N TYR A 42 -11.44 -1.84 28.30
CA TYR A 42 -12.90 -1.81 28.18
C TYR A 42 -13.42 -2.90 27.22
N GLY A 43 -12.54 -3.74 26.68
CA GLY A 43 -12.92 -4.79 25.72
C GLY A 43 -13.10 -4.26 24.29
N ILE A 44 -12.65 -3.03 24.00
CA ILE A 44 -12.80 -2.43 22.67
C ILE A 44 -11.54 -2.68 21.84
N LEU A 45 -11.73 -3.07 20.58
CA LEU A 45 -10.64 -3.23 19.63
C LEU A 45 -10.05 -1.85 19.30
N GLN A 46 -8.75 -1.70 19.54
CA GLN A 46 -7.98 -0.50 19.22
C GLN A 46 -6.95 -0.80 18.15
N GLU A 47 -6.73 0.20 17.30
CA GLU A 47 -5.62 0.24 16.35
C GLU A 47 -4.81 1.51 16.56
N ARG A 48 -3.48 1.37 16.62
CA ARG A 48 -2.56 2.48 16.86
C ARG A 48 -1.39 2.39 15.91
N PHE A 49 -1.30 3.36 15.00
CA PHE A 49 -0.08 3.58 14.23
C PHE A 49 1.06 3.92 15.19
N PHE A 50 2.18 3.23 15.04
CA PHE A 50 3.28 3.29 15.99
C PHE A 50 4.53 3.92 15.39
N ASP A 51 4.93 3.43 14.21
CA ASP A 51 6.15 3.87 13.56
C ASP A 51 6.12 3.66 12.05
N LEU A 52 6.92 4.47 11.36
CA LEU A 52 7.29 4.31 9.97
C LEU A 52 8.81 4.10 9.94
N ILE A 53 9.20 2.84 9.87
CA ILE A 53 10.57 2.38 10.08
C ILE A 53 11.29 2.39 8.75
N HIS A 54 12.38 3.14 8.64
CA HIS A 54 13.23 3.04 7.47
C HIS A 54 13.94 1.69 7.44
N VAL A 55 13.89 1.00 6.31
CA VAL A 55 14.57 -0.29 6.12
C VAL A 55 15.50 -0.21 4.93
N LYS A 56 16.66 -0.87 5.01
CA LYS A 56 17.61 -0.92 3.89
C LYS A 56 17.09 -1.69 2.67
N ASN A 57 16.17 -2.64 2.90
CA ASN A 57 15.48 -3.42 1.88
C ASN A 57 14.28 -4.17 2.49
N THR A 58 13.40 -4.64 1.62
CA THR A 58 12.16 -5.38 1.92
C THR A 58 12.36 -6.89 2.06
N LYS A 59 13.59 -7.37 2.34
CA LYS A 59 13.82 -8.80 2.60
C LYS A 59 13.30 -9.17 3.97
N ALA A 60 12.62 -10.31 4.06
CA ALA A 60 12.02 -10.83 5.30
C ALA A 60 12.93 -10.77 6.54
N LEU A 61 14.22 -11.12 6.40
CA LEU A 61 15.19 -11.07 7.50
C LEU A 61 15.47 -9.64 7.98
N THR A 62 15.56 -8.68 7.06
CA THR A 62 15.74 -7.27 7.40
C THR A 62 14.52 -6.77 8.16
N LEU A 63 13.32 -7.00 7.61
CA LEU A 63 12.05 -6.61 8.24
C LEU A 63 11.90 -7.20 9.64
N LYS A 64 12.19 -8.50 9.79
CA LYS A 64 12.15 -9.19 11.08
C LYS A 64 13.10 -8.56 12.08
N GLY A 65 14.34 -8.29 11.67
CA GLY A 65 15.35 -7.68 12.53
C GLY A 65 14.90 -6.31 13.05
N GLU A 66 14.39 -5.46 12.15
CA GLU A 66 13.91 -4.12 12.50
C GLU A 66 12.65 -4.18 13.38
N LEU A 67 11.69 -5.06 13.08
CA LEU A 67 10.51 -5.24 13.95
C LEU A 67 10.89 -5.76 15.34
N SER A 68 11.75 -6.78 15.43
CA SER A 68 12.25 -7.28 16.70
C SER A 68 13.00 -6.19 17.49
N HIS A 69 13.77 -5.34 16.80
CA HIS A 69 14.43 -4.20 17.42
C HIS A 69 13.43 -3.17 17.97
N VAL A 70 12.41 -2.81 17.19
CA VAL A 70 11.37 -1.86 17.64
C VAL A 70 10.56 -2.43 18.82
N LEU A 71 10.18 -3.71 18.77
CA LEU A 71 9.47 -4.37 19.86
C LEU A 71 10.30 -4.39 21.15
N SER A 72 11.55 -4.86 21.06
CA SER A 72 12.44 -4.95 22.23
C SER A 72 12.81 -3.58 22.82
N SER A 73 13.11 -2.58 21.98
CA SER A 73 13.44 -1.21 22.42
C SER A 73 12.29 -0.50 23.15
N HIS A 74 11.05 -0.89 22.86
CA HIS A 74 9.86 -0.38 23.55
C HIS A 74 9.28 -1.39 24.55
N SER A 75 10.05 -2.42 24.90
CA SER A 75 9.68 -3.42 25.92
C SER A 75 8.37 -4.16 25.62
N PHE A 76 8.06 -4.41 24.34
CA PHE A 76 7.01 -5.34 23.94
C PHE A 76 7.56 -6.76 23.91
N ASP A 77 6.98 -7.65 24.70
CA ASP A 77 7.33 -9.06 24.67
C ASP A 77 6.71 -9.73 23.43
N ILE A 78 7.55 -10.36 22.63
CA ILE A 78 7.13 -11.11 21.43
C ILE A 78 6.22 -12.30 21.79
N GLN A 79 6.32 -12.84 23.00
CA GLN A 79 5.44 -13.92 23.48
C GLN A 79 3.99 -13.45 23.69
N ASN A 80 3.75 -12.13 23.70
CA ASN A 80 2.42 -11.54 23.72
C ASN A 80 1.82 -11.33 22.32
N LEU A 81 2.59 -11.54 21.26
CA LEU A 81 2.10 -11.46 19.89
C LEU A 81 1.11 -12.61 19.61
N ARG A 82 -0.04 -12.27 18.99
CA ARG A 82 -1.12 -13.21 18.65
C ARG A 82 -1.55 -13.16 17.19
N GLY A 83 -1.14 -12.15 16.46
CA GLY A 83 -1.50 -12.00 15.06
C GLY A 83 -0.51 -11.15 14.30
N GLN A 84 -0.37 -11.47 13.02
CA GLN A 84 0.50 -10.78 12.09
C GLN A 84 -0.23 -10.57 10.76
N GLY A 85 -0.62 -9.34 10.48
CA GLY A 85 -1.40 -8.96 9.31
C GLY A 85 -0.51 -8.28 8.26
N TYR A 86 -0.20 -9.01 7.18
CA TYR A 86 0.65 -8.52 6.09
C TYR A 86 0.00 -8.77 4.74
N ASP A 87 0.58 -8.20 3.69
CA ASP A 87 0.19 -8.46 2.31
C ASP A 87 0.63 -9.87 1.83
N GLY A 88 0.36 -10.17 0.57
CA GLY A 88 0.65 -11.46 -0.06
C GLY A 88 2.07 -11.58 -0.62
N ALA A 89 2.94 -10.58 -0.47
CA ALA A 89 4.27 -10.60 -1.06
C ALA A 89 5.09 -11.77 -0.52
N SER A 90 5.98 -12.34 -1.34
CA SER A 90 6.76 -13.52 -0.97
C SER A 90 7.61 -13.32 0.27
N ASN A 91 8.18 -12.12 0.46
CA ASN A 91 8.94 -11.74 1.64
C ASN A 91 8.07 -11.62 2.90
N MET A 92 6.77 -11.39 2.77
CA MET A 92 5.83 -11.31 3.89
C MET A 92 5.18 -12.67 4.18
N ARG A 93 4.52 -13.25 3.17
CA ARG A 93 3.72 -14.48 3.23
C ARG A 93 4.54 -15.77 3.18
N GLY A 94 5.76 -15.76 2.66
CA GLY A 94 6.51 -17.00 2.38
C GLY A 94 6.57 -17.99 3.56
N GLU A 95 6.26 -19.25 3.30
CA GLU A 95 6.10 -20.29 4.34
C GLU A 95 7.41 -20.72 5.02
N LEU A 96 8.55 -20.58 4.32
CA LEU A 96 9.86 -21.00 4.84
C LEU A 96 10.69 -19.82 5.36
N ASN A 97 10.74 -18.75 4.56
CA ASN A 97 11.62 -17.60 4.73
C ASN A 97 10.87 -16.26 4.69
N GLY A 98 9.54 -16.27 4.62
CA GLY A 98 8.76 -15.05 4.73
C GLY A 98 8.72 -14.55 6.18
N LEU A 99 8.43 -13.27 6.35
CA LEU A 99 8.32 -12.61 7.65
C LEU A 99 7.39 -13.39 8.58
N GLN A 100 6.27 -13.88 8.05
CA GLN A 100 5.29 -14.64 8.80
C GLN A 100 5.85 -15.94 9.39
N ALA A 101 6.66 -16.67 8.60
CA ALA A 101 7.29 -17.90 9.05
C ALA A 101 8.40 -17.64 10.08
N LEU A 102 9.13 -16.52 9.95
CA LEU A 102 10.17 -16.14 10.89
C LEU A 102 9.60 -15.81 12.27
N PHE A 103 8.49 -15.06 12.32
CA PHE A 103 7.81 -14.76 13.59
C PHE A 103 7.13 -16.00 14.18
N LEU A 104 6.52 -16.86 13.37
CA LEU A 104 5.92 -18.12 13.85
C LEU A 104 6.94 -19.06 14.51
N LYS A 105 8.19 -19.08 14.03
CA LYS A 105 9.28 -19.85 14.66
C LYS A 105 9.61 -19.36 16.07
N GLU A 106 9.44 -18.06 16.35
CA GLU A 106 9.78 -17.43 17.63
C GLU A 106 8.57 -17.35 18.58
N CYS A 107 7.37 -17.15 18.02
CA CYS A 107 6.09 -17.12 18.72
C CYS A 107 5.05 -17.93 17.92
N PRO A 108 4.82 -19.21 18.28
CA PRO A 108 3.88 -20.09 17.56
C PRO A 108 2.42 -19.61 17.56
N TYR A 109 2.08 -18.66 18.43
CA TYR A 109 0.74 -18.08 18.55
C TYR A 109 0.51 -16.87 17.65
N ALA A 110 1.53 -16.39 16.93
CA ALA A 110 1.45 -15.21 16.06
C ALA A 110 0.82 -15.56 14.70
N TYR A 111 -0.50 -15.77 14.66
CA TYR A 111 -1.17 -16.24 13.44
C TYR A 111 -1.12 -15.23 12.29
N TYR A 112 -0.75 -15.72 11.11
CA TYR A 112 -0.74 -14.91 9.90
C TYR A 112 -2.15 -14.69 9.34
N VAL A 113 -2.44 -13.43 9.04
CA VAL A 113 -3.64 -13.01 8.33
C VAL A 113 -3.23 -12.30 7.04
N HIS A 114 -3.55 -12.91 5.91
CA HIS A 114 -3.35 -12.27 4.61
C HIS A 114 -4.34 -11.11 4.44
N CYS A 115 -3.81 -9.91 4.16
CA CYS A 115 -4.57 -8.70 3.92
C CYS A 115 -5.80 -8.95 3.03
N TYR A 116 -7.00 -8.76 3.58
CA TYR A 116 -8.26 -9.02 2.87
C TYR A 116 -8.45 -8.10 1.67
N ALA A 117 -8.01 -6.84 1.76
CA ALA A 117 -8.06 -5.91 0.64
C ALA A 117 -7.21 -6.41 -0.54
N HIS A 118 -5.99 -6.88 -0.25
CA HIS A 118 -5.12 -7.47 -1.27
C HIS A 118 -5.77 -8.74 -1.87
N ARG A 119 -6.34 -9.61 -1.04
CA ARG A 119 -7.05 -10.82 -1.52
C ARG A 119 -8.23 -10.49 -2.43
N LEU A 120 -9.03 -9.49 -2.06
CA LEU A 120 -10.17 -9.06 -2.85
C LEU A 120 -9.71 -8.49 -4.20
N GLN A 121 -8.68 -7.65 -4.19
CA GLN A 121 -8.09 -7.09 -5.42
C GLN A 121 -7.62 -8.22 -6.36
N LEU A 122 -6.90 -9.22 -5.86
CA LEU A 122 -6.46 -10.35 -6.67
C LEU A 122 -7.63 -11.16 -7.25
N ALA A 123 -8.68 -11.40 -6.45
CA ALA A 123 -9.87 -12.10 -6.90
C ALA A 123 -10.61 -11.33 -8.01
N LEU A 124 -10.76 -10.01 -7.84
CA LEU A 124 -11.38 -9.14 -8.84
C LEU A 124 -10.58 -9.11 -10.14
N VAL A 125 -9.25 -8.95 -10.06
CA VAL A 125 -8.39 -8.94 -11.25
C VAL A 125 -8.43 -10.29 -11.96
N ALA A 126 -8.41 -11.41 -11.23
CA ALA A 126 -8.52 -12.74 -11.81
C ALA A 126 -9.86 -12.91 -12.55
N ALA A 127 -10.98 -12.60 -11.89
CA ALA A 127 -12.31 -12.71 -12.50
C ALA A 127 -12.47 -11.78 -13.72
N ALA A 128 -11.90 -10.57 -13.67
CA ALA A 128 -11.95 -9.63 -14.79
C ALA A 128 -11.15 -10.10 -16.01
N LYS A 129 -10.01 -10.78 -15.79
CA LYS A 129 -9.18 -11.33 -16.88
C LYS A 129 -9.89 -12.43 -17.67
N ASP A 130 -10.81 -13.15 -17.04
CA ASP A 130 -11.62 -14.18 -17.70
C ASP A 130 -12.71 -13.57 -18.61
N VAL A 131 -13.02 -12.28 -18.47
CA VAL A 131 -13.92 -11.56 -19.38
C VAL A 131 -13.11 -10.96 -20.52
N VAL A 132 -13.17 -11.59 -21.70
CA VAL A 132 -12.37 -11.22 -22.89
C VAL A 132 -12.40 -9.73 -23.21
N ALA A 133 -13.59 -9.11 -23.21
CA ALA A 133 -13.74 -7.69 -23.51
C ALA A 133 -13.01 -6.79 -22.49
N VAL A 134 -13.08 -7.13 -21.20
CA VAL A 134 -12.43 -6.38 -20.12
C VAL A 134 -10.91 -6.59 -20.17
N SER A 135 -10.46 -7.82 -20.40
CA SER A 135 -9.04 -8.15 -20.57
C SER A 135 -8.43 -7.38 -21.75
N GLN A 136 -9.11 -7.37 -22.90
CA GLN A 136 -8.67 -6.63 -24.09
C GLN A 136 -8.62 -5.12 -23.83
N PHE A 137 -9.63 -4.57 -23.13
CA PHE A 137 -9.64 -3.16 -22.75
C PHE A 137 -8.39 -2.80 -21.94
N PHE A 138 -8.06 -3.56 -20.90
CA PHE A 138 -6.89 -3.27 -20.07
C PHE A 138 -5.55 -3.52 -20.79
N GLN A 139 -5.49 -4.45 -21.75
CA GLN A 139 -4.32 -4.61 -22.62
C GLN A 139 -4.10 -3.38 -23.49
N ASN A 140 -5.16 -2.86 -24.11
CA ASN A 140 -5.10 -1.65 -24.94
C ASN A 140 -4.73 -0.43 -24.10
N LEU A 141 -5.33 -0.28 -22.91
CA LEU A 141 -4.99 0.78 -21.97
C LEU A 141 -3.51 0.72 -21.58
N LEU A 142 -3.00 -0.46 -21.25
CA LEU A 142 -1.59 -0.65 -20.92
C LEU A 142 -0.66 -0.32 -22.10
N PHE A 143 -1.07 -0.65 -23.33
CA PHE A 143 -0.33 -0.29 -24.54
C PHE A 143 -0.26 1.24 -24.73
N ILE A 144 -1.36 1.95 -24.50
CA ILE A 144 -1.40 3.42 -24.57
C ILE A 144 -0.45 4.02 -23.53
N VAL A 145 -0.59 3.60 -22.26
CA VAL A 145 0.25 4.07 -21.15
C VAL A 145 1.74 3.84 -21.46
N ASN A 146 2.13 2.63 -21.86
CA ASN A 146 3.53 2.31 -22.16
C ASN A 146 4.05 3.09 -23.38
N THR A 147 3.20 3.31 -24.39
CA THR A 147 3.56 4.11 -25.56
C THR A 147 3.90 5.54 -25.13
N VAL A 148 3.06 6.17 -24.31
CA VAL A 148 3.32 7.54 -23.81
C VAL A 148 4.55 7.56 -22.90
N ASP A 149 4.58 6.72 -21.86
CA ASP A 149 5.62 6.75 -20.82
C ASP A 149 7.02 6.36 -21.32
N SER A 150 7.12 5.65 -22.45
CA SER A 150 8.40 5.29 -23.06
C SER A 150 9.11 6.44 -23.77
N SER A 151 8.48 7.62 -23.89
CA SER A 151 9.10 8.80 -24.50
C SER A 151 8.74 10.08 -23.76
N ALA A 152 9.75 10.77 -23.25
CA ALA A 152 9.57 12.11 -22.67
C ALA A 152 8.86 13.06 -23.64
N LYS A 153 9.15 12.98 -24.94
CA LYS A 153 8.49 13.81 -25.96
C LYS A 153 6.99 13.56 -26.04
N ARG A 154 6.56 12.30 -26.10
CA ARG A 154 5.13 11.96 -26.16
C ARG A 154 4.41 12.29 -24.86
N HIS A 155 5.12 12.17 -23.73
CA HIS A 155 4.61 12.61 -22.45
C HIS A 155 4.39 14.13 -22.47
N ASP A 156 5.38 14.93 -22.87
CA ASP A 156 5.26 16.39 -22.97
C ASP A 156 4.16 16.81 -23.96
N GLU A 157 4.07 16.18 -25.14
CA GLU A 157 3.00 16.42 -26.12
C GLU A 157 1.60 16.17 -25.53
N LEU A 158 1.44 15.16 -24.68
CA LEU A 158 0.18 14.87 -23.99
C LEU A 158 -0.14 15.94 -22.95
N HIS A 159 0.85 16.41 -22.18
CA HIS A 159 0.67 17.52 -21.23
C HIS A 159 0.27 18.80 -21.96
N ASP A 160 0.92 19.12 -23.09
CA ASP A 160 0.61 20.29 -23.91
C ASP A 160 -0.82 20.22 -24.47
N ALA A 161 -1.26 19.06 -24.95
CA ALA A 161 -2.62 18.85 -25.44
C ALA A 161 -3.67 19.03 -24.33
N GLN A 162 -3.42 18.52 -23.12
CA GLN A 162 -4.29 18.74 -21.97
C GLN A 162 -4.39 20.22 -21.60
N MET A 163 -3.28 20.96 -21.62
CA MET A 163 -3.28 22.39 -21.33
C MET A 163 -4.20 23.16 -22.30
N VAL A 164 -4.15 22.81 -23.59
CA VAL A 164 -5.00 23.42 -24.61
C VAL A 164 -6.48 23.10 -24.37
N GLU A 165 -6.81 21.84 -24.05
CA GLU A 165 -8.21 21.44 -23.84
C GLU A 165 -8.78 22.05 -22.55
N ILE A 166 -8.02 22.07 -21.45
CA ILE A 166 -8.43 22.73 -20.21
C ILE A 166 -8.68 24.22 -20.47
N ALA A 167 -7.79 24.90 -21.20
CA ALA A 167 -7.98 26.31 -21.56
C ALA A 167 -9.24 26.52 -22.42
N ARG A 168 -9.53 25.59 -23.35
CA ARG A 168 -10.74 25.62 -24.18
C ARG A 168 -12.00 25.46 -23.33
N LEU A 169 -12.03 24.46 -22.44
CA LEU A 169 -13.18 24.17 -21.57
C LEU A 169 -13.45 25.28 -20.56
N LEU A 170 -12.40 25.92 -20.03
CA LEU A 170 -12.51 27.13 -19.21
C LEU A 170 -13.09 28.31 -20.01
N ALA A 171 -12.71 28.45 -21.28
CA ALA A 171 -13.20 29.54 -22.12
C ALA A 171 -14.68 29.42 -22.51
N ILE A 172 -15.25 28.21 -22.44
CA ILE A 172 -16.68 27.95 -22.69
C ILE A 172 -17.48 27.72 -21.40
N ASP A 173 -16.89 28.03 -20.24
CA ASP A 173 -17.50 27.88 -18.91
C ASP A 173 -17.97 26.44 -18.58
N GLU A 174 -17.39 25.42 -19.23
CA GLU A 174 -17.67 24.00 -18.91
C GLU A 174 -16.85 23.49 -17.72
N LEU A 175 -15.81 24.23 -17.31
CA LEU A 175 -15.01 23.94 -16.12
C LEU A 175 -14.96 25.16 -15.20
N GLU A 176 -15.05 24.92 -13.89
CA GLU A 176 -14.83 25.95 -12.88
C GLU A 176 -13.36 25.97 -12.43
N MET A 177 -12.86 27.16 -12.11
CA MET A 177 -11.56 27.31 -11.46
C MET A 177 -11.68 27.05 -9.96
N GLY A 178 -10.87 26.13 -9.45
CA GLY A 178 -10.83 25.78 -8.04
C GLY A 178 -9.45 25.31 -7.61
N GLN A 179 -9.13 25.44 -6.33
CA GLN A 179 -7.84 25.02 -5.80
C GLN A 179 -7.70 23.50 -5.91
N GLY A 180 -6.84 23.03 -6.80
CA GLY A 180 -6.66 21.60 -7.11
C GLY A 180 -7.54 21.07 -8.25
N ALA A 181 -8.39 21.90 -8.87
CA ALA A 181 -9.19 21.51 -10.03
C ALA A 181 -8.38 21.64 -11.33
N ASN A 182 -8.74 20.82 -12.33
CA ASN A 182 -8.20 20.87 -13.70
C ASN A 182 -6.67 20.80 -13.76
N GLN A 183 -6.07 20.02 -12.85
CA GLN A 183 -4.63 19.78 -12.87
C GLN A 183 -4.26 18.86 -14.02
N ILE A 184 -3.21 19.26 -14.73
CA ILE A 184 -2.56 18.43 -15.75
C ILE A 184 -2.11 17.14 -15.06
N CYS A 185 -2.45 15.98 -15.64
CA CYS A 185 -2.19 14.70 -15.01
C CYS A 185 -1.56 13.72 -15.99
N SER A 186 -0.68 12.85 -15.49
CA SER A 186 -0.12 11.75 -16.28
C SER A 186 -1.06 10.55 -16.27
N LEU A 187 -0.98 9.75 -17.33
CA LEU A 187 -1.63 8.44 -17.39
C LEU A 187 -1.13 7.54 -16.25
N LYS A 188 -2.05 6.88 -15.55
CA LYS A 188 -1.73 5.93 -14.49
C LYS A 188 -1.71 4.52 -15.03
N ARG A 189 -0.68 3.76 -14.71
CA ARG A 189 -0.56 2.35 -15.10
C ARG A 189 -1.39 1.44 -14.19
N PRO A 190 -2.21 0.50 -14.74
CA PRO A 190 -2.92 -0.46 -13.92
C PRO A 190 -1.94 -1.48 -13.34
N GLY A 191 -2.10 -1.80 -12.06
CA GLY A 191 -1.23 -2.71 -11.33
C GLY A 191 -2.03 -3.81 -10.65
N GLU A 192 -1.59 -5.05 -10.75
CA GLU A 192 -2.32 -6.19 -10.18
C GLU A 192 -2.32 -6.17 -8.65
N THR A 193 -1.23 -5.68 -8.05
CA THR A 193 -0.97 -5.71 -6.61
C THR A 193 -1.32 -4.42 -5.88
N ARG A 194 -1.52 -3.31 -6.60
CA ARG A 194 -1.85 -1.99 -6.00
C ARG A 194 -3.35 -1.77 -6.07
N TRP A 195 -3.99 -1.63 -4.91
CA TRP A 195 -5.43 -1.41 -4.80
C TRP A 195 -5.84 -0.12 -5.51
N GLY A 196 -6.93 -0.20 -6.27
CA GLY A 196 -7.52 0.95 -6.96
C GLY A 196 -6.75 1.40 -8.18
N SER A 197 -5.64 0.75 -8.54
CA SER A 197 -4.84 1.12 -9.70
C SER A 197 -5.61 1.03 -11.01
N HIS A 198 -6.47 0.01 -11.18
CA HIS A 198 -7.28 -0.17 -12.39
C HIS A 198 -8.30 0.96 -12.55
N LEU A 199 -8.97 1.33 -11.44
CA LEU A 199 -9.86 2.49 -11.42
C LEU A 199 -9.06 3.78 -11.68
N GLY A 200 -7.92 3.96 -11.02
CA GLY A 200 -7.05 5.11 -11.21
C GLY A 200 -6.56 5.26 -12.66
N SER A 201 -6.28 4.15 -13.34
CA SER A 201 -5.92 4.14 -14.77
C SER A 201 -7.07 4.56 -15.66
N ILE A 202 -8.28 4.02 -15.43
CA ILE A 202 -9.48 4.41 -16.16
C ILE A 202 -9.78 5.88 -15.93
N SER A 203 -9.80 6.34 -14.67
CA SER A 203 -10.00 7.75 -14.34
C SER A 203 -8.95 8.63 -14.99
N SER A 204 -7.66 8.26 -14.93
CA SER A 204 -6.63 9.06 -15.61
C SER A 204 -6.88 9.15 -17.11
N LEU A 205 -7.30 8.07 -17.78
CA LEU A 205 -7.60 8.09 -19.21
C LEU A 205 -8.85 8.94 -19.51
N MET A 206 -9.89 8.88 -18.68
CA MET A 206 -11.12 9.66 -18.85
C MET A 206 -10.91 11.15 -18.60
N HIS A 207 -9.87 11.52 -17.86
CA HIS A 207 -9.49 12.90 -17.58
C HIS A 207 -8.40 13.44 -18.53
N MET A 208 -7.95 12.64 -19.52
CA MET A 208 -7.14 13.14 -20.65
C MET A 208 -8.04 13.85 -21.65
#